data_AF-A0A1G9N9S6-F1
#
_entry.id   AF-A0A1G9N9S6-F1
#
_cell.length_a   1.000
_cell.length_b   1.000
_cell.length_c   1.000
_cell.angle_alpha   90.00
_cell.angle_beta   90.00
_cell.angle_gamma   90.00
#
_symmetry.space_group_name_H-M   'P 1'
#
loop_
_entity.id
_entity.type
_entity.pdbx_description
1 polymer ?
#
loop_
_entity_poly.entity_id
_entity_poly.type
_entity_poly.pdbx_seq_one_letter_code
_entity_poly.pdbx_strand_id
1 'polypeptide(L)' 'MGSCQKGKSETDPHPGAYKCKKCGAVSEKDKHLCDAKKIKGSDKEKKKKKK' A
#
# COMPACT_ATOMS: atom_id res chain seq x y z
N MET A 1 20.32 -9.60 1.35
CA MET A 1 19.20 -9.44 0.39
C MET A 1 17.93 -9.11 1.16
N GLY A 2 17.22 -8.06 0.74
CA GLY A 2 16.36 -7.22 1.58
C GLY A 2 15.11 -7.86 2.20
N SER A 3 14.85 -7.44 3.44
CA SER A 3 13.80 -7.84 4.40
C SER A 3 12.37 -7.40 4.02
N CYS A 4 12.02 -7.52 2.75
CA CYS A 4 10.71 -7.15 2.25
C CYS A 4 9.74 -8.33 2.40
N GLN A 5 8.63 -8.11 3.10
CA GLN A 5 7.52 -9.07 3.21
C GLN A 5 6.82 -9.19 1.85
N LYS A 6 7.44 -9.91 0.91
CA LYS A 6 6.91 -10.18 -0.43
C LYS A 6 5.56 -10.90 -0.32
N GLY A 7 4.48 -10.15 -0.42
CA GLY A 7 3.11 -10.70 -0.45
C GLY A 7 2.52 -11.05 0.92
N LYS A 8 3.20 -10.78 2.04
CA LYS A 8 2.59 -10.86 3.37
C LYS A 8 2.08 -9.48 3.75
N SER A 9 0.77 -9.30 3.70
CA SER A 9 0.13 -8.13 4.27
C SER A 9 0.02 -8.30 5.78
N GLU A 10 0.59 -7.37 6.53
CA GLU A 10 0.52 -7.34 7.99
C GLU A 10 -0.80 -6.70 8.46
N THR A 11 -1.39 -5.83 7.64
CA THR A 11 -2.63 -5.13 7.93
C THR A 11 -3.50 -4.97 6.67
N ASP A 12 -4.74 -4.54 6.86
CA ASP A 12 -5.67 -4.20 5.79
C ASP A 12 -5.33 -2.83 5.15
N PRO A 13 -5.55 -2.62 3.83
CA PRO A 13 -5.32 -1.34 3.17
C PRO A 13 -6.25 -0.22 3.66
N HIS A 14 -5.86 0.42 4.77
CA HIS A 14 -6.54 1.59 5.31
C HIS A 14 -5.78 2.89 5.03
N PRO A 15 -6.48 4.04 5.04
CA PRO A 15 -5.81 5.34 5.04
C PRO A 15 -4.81 5.45 6.20
N GLY A 16 -3.55 5.70 5.87
CA GLY A 16 -2.43 5.71 6.81
C GLY A 16 -1.45 4.55 6.61
N ALA A 17 -1.91 3.40 6.10
CA ALA A 17 -1.05 2.25 5.79
C ALA A 17 -0.24 2.46 4.51
N TYR A 18 0.75 1.60 4.28
CA TYR A 18 1.59 1.58 3.09
C TYR A 18 1.33 0.30 2.29
N LYS A 19 1.24 0.42 0.97
CA LYS A 19 1.08 -0.71 0.05
C LYS A 19 2.28 -0.82 -0.88
N CYS A 20 2.81 -2.03 -1.02
CA CYS A 20 3.89 -2.39 -1.91
C CYS A 20 3.41 -2.36 -3.36
N LYS A 21 3.96 -1.47 -4.20
CA LYS A 21 3.60 -1.46 -5.63
C LYS A 21 4.07 -2.71 -6.38
N LYS A 22 5.21 -3.28 -5.97
CA LYS A 22 5.79 -4.46 -6.63
C LYS A 22 5.10 -5.77 -6.28
N CYS A 23 4.68 -5.90 -5.03
CA CYS A 23 4.27 -7.17 -4.44
C CYS A 23 2.84 -7.17 -3.88
N GLY A 24 2.18 -6.01 -3.84
CA GLY A 24 0.80 -5.88 -3.36
C GLY A 24 0.63 -5.92 -1.84
N ALA A 25 1.68 -6.27 -1.08
CA ALA A 25 1.67 -6.35 0.38
C ALA A 25 1.31 -5.01 1.03
N VAL A 26 0.55 -5.06 2.12
CA VAL A 26 0.15 -3.88 2.90
C VAL A 26 0.73 -3.97 4.31
N SER A 27 1.37 -2.89 4.77
CA SER A 27 1.92 -2.80 6.13
C SER A 27 1.79 -1.37 6.65
N GLU A 28 1.73 -1.21 7.97
CA GLU A 28 1.69 0.11 8.61
C GLU A 28 3.03 0.85 8.51
N LYS A 29 4.13 0.14 8.19
CA LYS A 29 5.48 0.72 8.09
C LYS A 29 6.04 0.52 6.69
N ASP A 30 6.68 1.56 6.15
CA ASP A 30 7.32 1.53 4.84
C ASP A 30 8.51 0.55 4.79
N LYS A 31 9.24 0.40 5.90
CA LYS A 31 10.44 -0.45 5.99
C LYS A 31 10.19 -1.94 5.75
N HIS A 32 8.95 -2.41 5.90
CA HIS A 32 8.58 -3.80 5.64
C HIS A 32 8.33 -4.09 4.17
N LEU A 33 8.26 -3.06 3.32
CA LEU A 33 7.93 -3.17 1.91
C LEU A 33 9.11 -2.73 1.05
N CYS A 34 9.35 -3.49 -0.02
CA CYS A 34 10.38 -3.16 -1.01
C CYS A 34 10.12 -1.80 -1.68
N ASP A 35 8.84 -1.48 -1.89
CA ASP A 35 8.36 -0.33 -2.66
C ASP A 35 7.09 0.23 -2.01
N ALA A 36 7.25 0.79 -0.82
CA ALA A 36 6.16 1.29 0.01
C ALA A 36 5.51 2.54 -0.61
N LYS A 37 4.21 2.46 -0.90
CA LYS A 37 3.40 3.63 -1.26
C LYS A 37 2.36 3.89 -0.19
N LYS A 38 2.45 5.05 0.46
CA LYS A 38 1.48 5.47 1.48
C LYS A 38 0.08 5.63 0.88
N ILE A 39 -0.89 5.01 1.52
CA ILE A 39 -2.31 5.19 1.28
C ILE A 39 -2.70 6.46 2.05
N LYS A 40 -2.57 7.64 1.44
CA LYS A 40 -3.06 8.88 2.06
C LYS A 40 -4.59 8.86 2.03
N GLY A 41 -5.22 8.92 3.20
CA GLY A 41 -6.68 9.06 3.36
C GLY A 41 -7.27 10.40 2.92
N SER A 42 -6.55 11.15 2.10
CA SER A 42 -7.04 12.38 1.52
C SER A 42 -6.88 12.30 0.02
N ASP A 43 -8.04 12.22 -0.63
CA ASP A 43 -8.37 12.85 -1.89
C ASP A 43 -8.42 11.97 -3.15
N LYS A 44 -9.60 12.01 -3.80
CA LYS A 44 -9.81 11.90 -5.25
C LYS A 44 -9.21 10.69 -5.97
N GLU A 45 -9.86 9.54 -5.81
CA GLU A 45 -10.33 8.86 -7.02
C GLU A 45 -11.85 8.85 -6.97
N LYS A 46 -12.41 10.02 -7.31
CA LYS A 46 -13.61 10.03 -8.15
C LYS A 46 -13.28 9.09 -9.31
N LYS A 47 -13.78 7.85 -9.27
CA LYS A 47 -14.02 7.07 -10.47
C LYS A 47 -14.94 7.92 -11.34
N LYS A 48 -14.33 8.75 -12.18
CA LYS A 48 -14.91 9.11 -13.47
C LYS A 48 -15.16 7.79 -14.20
N LYS A 49 -16.32 7.69 -14.84
CA LYS A 49 -16.86 6.61 -15.69
C LYS A 49 -17.61 5.54 -14.89
N LYS A 50 -18.88 5.26 -15.17
CA LYS A 50 -19.66 5.44 -16.41
C LYS A 50 -20.53 6.70 -16.31
N LYS A 51 -20.27 7.76 -17.09
CA LYS A 51 -20.69 7.97 -18.50
C LYS A 51 -22.17 7.69 -18.68
#